data_AF-G2X669-F1
#
_entry.id   AF-G2X669-F1
#
_cell.length_a   1.000
_cell.length_b   1.000
_cell.length_c   1.000
_cell.angle_alpha   90.00
_cell.angle_beta   90.00
_cell.angle_gamma   90.00
#
_symmetry.space_group_name_H-M   'P 1'
#
loop_
_entity.id
_entity.type
_entity.pdbx_description
1 polymer ?
#
loop_
_entity_poly.entity_id
_entity_poly.type
_entity_poly.pdbx_seq_one_letter_code
_entity_poly.pdbx_strand_id
1 'polypeptide(L)'
;MSPALKQFLLISGAFISLWILWSAFFNAAMDTLDFPFSIELGGASIVQAAGNAEEPVQAKTGSKAAIFTLKDGRLSSGDFILGRYASEDRSFLPKPVLWFKKTDGDGPKVQRVTAKEKDGSFQLIFSGAGLIVEDGQVFADLSGNDESKLVAKN
;
A
#
# COMPACT_ATOMS: atom_id res chain seq x y z
N MET A 1 -46.53 -26.68 32.75
CA MET A 1 -45.59 -26.30 31.68
C MET A 1 -45.40 -24.80 31.75
N SER A 2 -44.22 -24.36 32.18
CA SER A 2 -43.91 -22.94 32.45
C SER A 2 -43.61 -22.18 31.15
N PRO A 3 -43.97 -20.88 31.05
CA PRO A 3 -43.79 -20.07 29.84
C PRO A 3 -42.33 -19.69 29.54
N ALA A 4 -41.37 -20.18 30.34
CA ALA A 4 -39.94 -19.86 30.21
C ALA A 4 -39.23 -20.59 29.05
N LEU A 5 -39.95 -21.20 28.11
CA LEU A 5 -39.35 -21.95 26.99
C LEU A 5 -39.76 -21.44 25.60
N LYS A 6 -40.23 -20.19 25.48
CA LYS A 6 -40.55 -19.57 24.19
C LYS A 6 -39.70 -18.34 23.83
N GLN A 7 -38.70 -17.98 24.63
CA GLN A 7 -37.84 -16.82 24.37
C GLN A 7 -36.38 -17.15 24.02
N PHE A 8 -36.03 -18.43 23.78
CA PHE A 8 -34.66 -18.83 23.48
C PHE A 8 -34.38 -19.19 22.01
N LEU A 9 -35.30 -18.89 21.10
CA LEU A 9 -35.06 -18.99 19.66
C LEU A 9 -35.54 -17.71 18.98
N LEU A 10 -34.73 -16.65 18.98
CA LEU A 10 -34.83 -15.54 18.03
C LEU A 10 -33.61 -14.59 18.05
N ILE A 11 -32.48 -15.00 18.63
CA ILE A 11 -31.24 -14.19 18.62
C ILE A 11 -30.04 -15.07 18.26
N SER A 12 -30.00 -15.58 17.04
CA SER A 12 -28.75 -16.18 16.51
C SER A 12 -28.57 -16.08 14.99
N GLY A 13 -29.54 -15.54 14.25
CA GLY A 13 -29.45 -15.41 12.79
C GLY A 13 -28.89 -14.09 12.25
N ALA A 14 -28.92 -13.01 13.04
CA ALA A 14 -28.58 -11.67 12.55
C ALA A 14 -27.13 -11.22 12.84
N PHE A 15 -26.40 -11.92 13.71
CA PHE A 15 -25.01 -11.55 14.03
C PHE A 15 -23.98 -12.26 13.15
N ILE A 16 -24.29 -13.41 12.58
CA ILE A 16 -23.32 -14.17 11.76
C ILE A 16 -23.19 -13.57 10.35
N SER A 17 -24.25 -12.97 9.79
CA SER A 17 -24.21 -12.32 8.48
C SER A 17 -23.39 -11.02 8.47
N LEU A 18 -23.28 -10.32 9.61
CA LEU A 18 -22.48 -9.09 9.72
C LEU A 18 -20.97 -9.37 9.83
N TRP A 19 -20.59 -10.54 10.38
CA TRP A 19 -19.18 -10.99 10.43
C TRP A 19 -18.68 -11.56 9.09
N ILE A 20 -19.56 -12.21 8.32
CA ILE A 20 -19.21 -12.78 7.01
C ILE A 20 -19.08 -11.69 5.93
N LEU A 21 -19.83 -10.59 6.05
CA LEU A 21 -19.61 -9.41 5.21
C LEU A 21 -18.28 -8.71 5.56
N TRP A 22 -17.88 -8.68 6.83
CA TRP A 22 -16.60 -8.07 7.22
C TRP A 22 -15.39 -8.86 6.71
N SER A 23 -15.42 -10.19 6.78
CA SER A 23 -14.32 -11.07 6.31
C SER A 23 -14.07 -11.01 4.79
N ALA A 24 -15.07 -10.63 3.99
CA ALA A 24 -14.90 -10.46 2.55
C ALA A 24 -14.18 -9.15 2.17
N PHE A 25 -14.22 -8.11 3.02
CA PHE A 25 -13.47 -6.87 2.79
C PHE A 25 -11.98 -7.00 3.17
N PHE A 26 -11.63 -7.89 4.11
CA PHE A 26 -10.24 -8.06 4.56
C PHE A 26 -9.31 -8.78 3.56
N ASN A 27 -9.87 -9.42 2.52
CA ASN A 27 -9.08 -10.03 1.44
C ASN A 27 -9.00 -9.17 0.16
N ALA A 28 -9.71 -8.05 0.10
CA ALA A 28 -9.70 -7.17 -1.06
C ALA A 28 -8.50 -6.21 -1.00
N ALA A 29 -7.74 -6.13 -2.08
CA ALA A 29 -6.74 -5.07 -2.24
C ALA A 29 -7.44 -3.70 -2.25
N MET A 30 -7.01 -2.80 -1.37
CA MET A 30 -7.51 -1.44 -1.23
C MET A 30 -6.69 -0.48 -2.09
N ASP A 31 -7.31 0.51 -2.71
CA ASP A 31 -6.59 1.54 -3.48
C ASP A 31 -6.64 2.92 -2.81
N THR A 32 -7.28 3.01 -1.65
CA THR A 32 -7.34 4.20 -0.79
C THR A 32 -7.14 3.78 0.67
N LEU A 33 -6.34 4.55 1.41
CA LEU A 33 -6.20 4.45 2.87
C LEU A 33 -6.53 5.82 3.48
N ASP A 34 -7.41 5.82 4.48
CA ASP A 34 -7.97 7.04 5.06
C ASP A 34 -7.07 7.70 6.13
N PHE A 35 -5.82 7.24 6.25
CA PHE A 35 -4.84 7.75 7.19
C PHE A 35 -3.47 7.92 6.52
N PRO A 36 -2.67 8.92 6.95
CA PRO A 36 -1.30 9.06 6.48
C PRO A 36 -0.38 8.00 7.12
N PHE A 37 0.66 7.59 6.41
CA PHE A 37 1.57 6.54 6.88
C PHE A 37 2.99 6.71 6.36
N SER A 38 3.95 6.01 6.98
CA SER A 38 5.29 5.81 6.42
C SER A 38 5.46 4.38 5.94
N ILE A 39 6.35 4.18 4.96
CA ILE A 39 6.69 2.88 4.42
C ILE A 39 8.04 2.47 4.99
N GLU A 40 8.11 1.29 5.62
CA GLU A 40 9.34 0.72 6.15
C GLU A 40 9.70 -0.58 5.43
N LEU A 41 10.97 -0.69 5.05
CA LEU A 41 11.56 -1.84 4.38
C LEU A 41 12.82 -2.23 5.14
N GLY A 42 12.87 -3.43 5.70
CA GLY A 42 14.05 -3.90 6.44
C GLY A 42 14.46 -3.00 7.62
N GLY A 43 13.51 -2.31 8.26
CA GLY A 43 13.77 -1.39 9.38
C GLY A 43 14.22 0.02 8.98
N ALA A 44 14.28 0.34 7.68
CA ALA A 44 14.55 1.68 7.18
C ALA A 44 13.33 2.24 6.45
N SER A 45 13.07 3.54 6.57
CA SER A 45 11.93 4.18 5.91
C SER A 45 12.28 4.64 4.50
N ILE A 46 11.31 4.59 3.57
CA ILE A 46 11.46 5.29 2.28
C ILE A 46 11.52 6.80 2.56
N VAL A 47 12.54 7.47 2.01
CA VAL A 47 12.76 8.91 2.21
C VAL A 47 12.20 9.74 1.05
N GLN A 48 11.82 10.97 1.36
CA GLN A 48 11.30 11.93 0.38
C GLN A 48 12.37 12.27 -0.66
N ALA A 49 11.97 12.38 -1.94
CA ALA A 49 12.83 12.94 -2.98
C ALA A 49 13.22 14.39 -2.66
N ALA A 50 14.44 14.78 -3.03
CA ALA A 50 14.86 16.17 -2.97
C ALA A 50 14.05 16.99 -4.00
N GLY A 51 13.51 18.14 -3.59
CA GLY A 51 12.61 18.95 -4.43
C GLY A 51 13.24 19.52 -5.71
N ASN A 52 14.58 19.49 -5.80
CA ASN A 52 15.36 19.99 -6.93
C ASN A 52 15.99 18.87 -7.78
N ALA A 53 15.63 17.61 -7.56
CA ALA A 53 16.24 16.50 -8.28
C ALA A 53 15.74 16.41 -9.73
N GLU A 54 16.59 15.89 -10.63
CA GLU A 54 16.20 15.58 -12.01
C GLU A 54 15.29 14.34 -12.01
N GLU A 55 14.06 14.51 -12.47
CA GLU A 55 13.01 13.50 -12.35
C GLU A 55 12.86 12.61 -13.59
N PRO A 56 12.42 11.35 -13.41
CA PRO A 56 12.09 10.73 -12.14
C PRO A 56 13.32 10.19 -11.40
N VAL A 57 13.27 10.24 -10.06
CA VAL A 57 14.39 9.83 -9.19
C VAL A 57 14.07 8.51 -8.55
N GLN A 58 15.04 7.59 -8.50
CA GLN A 58 14.86 6.33 -7.80
C GLN A 58 14.71 6.52 -6.30
N ALA A 59 13.70 5.85 -5.74
CA ALA A 59 13.43 5.87 -4.31
C ALA A 59 14.55 5.16 -3.53
N LYS A 60 14.81 5.68 -2.33
CA LYS A 60 15.84 5.18 -1.42
C LYS A 60 15.29 5.06 -0.02
N THR A 61 15.95 4.25 0.80
CA THR A 61 15.67 4.19 2.24
C THR A 61 16.62 5.09 3.03
N GLY A 62 16.23 5.46 4.25
CA GLY A 62 16.99 6.33 5.13
C GLY A 62 16.24 6.68 6.42
N SER A 63 16.76 7.66 7.16
CA SER A 63 16.29 7.99 8.52
C SER A 63 15.08 8.93 8.56
N LYS A 64 14.92 9.81 7.57
CA LYS A 64 13.81 10.77 7.52
C LYS A 64 12.68 10.24 6.64
N ALA A 65 11.74 9.53 7.27
CA ALA A 65 10.59 8.94 6.59
C ALA A 65 9.77 9.97 5.80
N ALA A 66 9.44 9.64 4.56
CA ALA A 66 8.36 10.31 3.83
C ALA A 66 7.00 9.93 4.43
N ILE A 67 6.05 10.87 4.34
CA ILE A 67 4.67 10.68 4.81
C ILE A 67 3.76 10.57 3.60
N PHE A 68 3.13 9.41 3.47
CA PHE A 68 2.36 9.04 2.31
C PHE A 68 0.86 9.13 2.57
N THR A 69 0.14 9.38 1.49
CA THR A 69 -1.30 9.12 1.36
C THR A 69 -1.51 8.21 0.17
N LEU A 70 -2.37 7.20 0.31
CA LEU A 70 -2.83 6.37 -0.80
C LEU A 70 -4.27 6.74 -1.13
N LYS A 71 -4.52 7.22 -2.36
CA LYS A 71 -5.86 7.59 -2.82
C LYS A 71 -6.04 7.22 -4.29
N ASP A 72 -7.13 6.51 -4.60
CA ASP A 72 -7.48 6.08 -5.96
C ASP A 72 -6.31 5.38 -6.69
N GLY A 73 -5.51 4.62 -5.95
CA GLY A 73 -4.34 3.88 -6.43
C GLY A 73 -3.09 4.75 -6.65
N ARG A 74 -3.12 6.03 -6.27
CA ARG A 74 -1.99 6.96 -6.33
C ARG A 74 -1.36 7.12 -4.96
N LEU A 75 -0.12 6.65 -4.83
CA LEU A 75 0.69 6.80 -3.63
C LEU A 75 1.46 8.13 -3.70
N SER A 76 1.08 9.09 -2.86
CA SER A 76 1.62 10.46 -2.92
C SER A 76 2.35 10.85 -1.65
N SER A 77 3.37 11.70 -1.77
CA SER A 77 4.01 12.40 -0.63
C SER A 77 4.49 13.78 -1.07
N GLY A 78 3.96 14.84 -0.43
CA GLY A 78 4.19 16.22 -0.86
C GLY A 78 3.81 16.44 -2.33
N ASP A 79 4.74 17.01 -3.10
CA ASP A 79 4.58 17.29 -4.54
C ASP A 79 4.88 16.09 -5.43
N PHE A 80 5.11 14.91 -4.85
CA PHE A 80 5.54 13.72 -5.58
C PHE A 80 4.54 12.57 -5.50
N ILE A 81 4.61 11.72 -6.50
CA ILE A 81 3.96 10.42 -6.59
C ILE A 81 5.05 9.37 -6.59
N LEU A 82 4.91 8.33 -5.77
CA LEU A 82 5.80 7.18 -5.75
C LEU A 82 5.16 6.02 -6.51
N GLY A 83 5.87 5.44 -7.46
CA GLY A 83 5.31 4.36 -8.27
C GLY A 83 6.30 3.75 -9.25
N ARG A 84 5.74 2.97 -10.18
CA ARG A 84 6.44 2.39 -11.33
C ARG A 84 5.95 3.05 -12.61
N TYR A 85 6.77 3.02 -13.66
CA TYR A 85 6.35 3.50 -14.98
C TYR A 85 5.12 2.73 -15.48
N ALA A 86 4.17 3.42 -16.13
CA ALA A 86 3.02 2.75 -16.76
C ALA A 86 3.40 1.73 -17.83
N SER A 87 4.58 1.87 -18.45
CA SER A 87 5.13 0.94 -19.42
C SER A 87 6.57 0.62 -19.07
N GLU A 88 6.88 -0.67 -18.98
CA GLU A 88 8.20 -1.21 -18.62
C GLU A 88 8.53 -2.36 -19.58
N ASP A 89 9.78 -2.80 -19.58
CA ASP A 89 10.15 -4.03 -20.26
C ASP A 89 9.46 -5.25 -19.62
N ARG A 90 9.36 -6.35 -20.37
CA ARG A 90 8.64 -7.56 -19.96
C ARG A 90 9.47 -8.55 -19.13
N SER A 91 10.66 -8.17 -18.67
CA SER A 91 11.44 -9.06 -17.79
C SER A 91 10.84 -9.11 -16.39
N PHE A 92 11.04 -10.23 -15.71
CA PHE A 92 10.70 -10.41 -14.29
C PHE A 92 11.80 -9.88 -13.34
N LEU A 93 12.76 -9.11 -13.85
CA LEU A 93 13.76 -8.45 -13.00
C LEU A 93 13.08 -7.41 -12.09
N PRO A 94 13.65 -7.14 -10.90
CA PRO A 94 13.17 -6.09 -10.03
C PRO A 94 13.01 -4.76 -10.79
N LYS A 95 11.87 -4.09 -10.58
CA LYS A 95 11.56 -2.84 -11.27
C LYS A 95 11.84 -1.64 -10.36
N PRO A 96 12.51 -0.60 -10.86
CA PRO A 96 12.81 0.57 -10.03
C PRO A 96 11.51 1.24 -9.58
N VAL A 97 11.45 1.57 -8.30
CA VAL A 97 10.38 2.41 -7.75
C VAL A 97 10.88 3.84 -7.72
N LEU A 98 10.11 4.73 -8.34
CA LEU A 98 10.56 6.07 -8.69
C LEU A 98 9.63 7.12 -8.10
N TRP A 99 10.21 8.28 -7.81
CA TRP A 99 9.52 9.51 -7.50
C TRP A 99 9.27 10.32 -8.77
N PHE A 100 8.01 10.70 -8.98
CA PHE A 100 7.56 11.54 -10.09
C PHE A 100 6.91 12.81 -9.54
N LYS A 101 7.20 14.01 -10.07
CA LYS A 101 6.42 15.20 -9.72
C LYS A 101 4.98 15.02 -10.12
N LYS A 102 4.13 15.58 -9.28
CA LYS A 102 2.80 16.01 -9.69
C LYS A 102 2.98 17.17 -10.68
N THR A 103 2.43 16.99 -11.87
CA THR A 103 2.27 18.05 -12.86
C THR A 103 0.79 18.43 -12.91
N ASP A 104 0.49 19.66 -13.32
CA ASP A 104 -0.89 20.06 -13.61
C ASP A 104 -1.48 19.18 -14.73
N GLY A 105 -2.71 18.69 -14.56
CA GLY A 105 -3.40 17.78 -15.50
C GLY A 105 -3.46 16.32 -15.03
N ASP A 106 -3.44 15.36 -15.96
CA ASP A 106 -3.58 13.91 -15.67
C ASP A 106 -2.42 13.32 -14.82
N GLY A 107 -1.38 14.12 -14.58
CA GLY A 107 -0.18 13.73 -13.85
C GLY A 107 0.65 12.66 -14.56
N PRO A 108 1.77 12.22 -13.95
CA PRO A 108 2.57 11.14 -14.49
C PRO A 108 1.73 9.86 -14.55
N LYS A 109 1.84 9.16 -15.69
CA LYS A 109 1.25 7.83 -15.89
C LYS A 109 2.09 6.80 -15.15
N VAL A 110 1.71 6.56 -13.90
CA VAL A 110 2.29 5.52 -13.04
C VAL A 110 1.33 4.35 -12.92
N GLN A 111 1.88 3.16 -12.69
CA GLN A 111 1.06 1.99 -12.34
C GLN A 111 0.36 2.21 -11.00
N ARG A 112 -0.82 1.60 -10.84
CA ARG A 112 -1.60 1.67 -9.59
C ARG A 112 -0.87 0.95 -8.46
N VAL A 113 -0.92 1.54 -7.28
CA VAL A 113 -0.51 0.92 -6.02
C VAL A 113 -1.75 0.53 -5.24
N THR A 114 -1.74 -0.65 -4.63
CA THR A 114 -2.78 -1.08 -3.69
C THR A 114 -2.16 -1.41 -2.34
N ALA A 115 -3.00 -1.46 -1.31
CA ALA A 115 -2.67 -1.93 0.02
C ALA A 115 -3.44 -3.23 0.30
N LYS A 116 -2.83 -4.14 1.03
CA LYS A 116 -3.48 -5.35 1.55
C LYS A 116 -3.19 -5.46 3.04
N GLU A 117 -4.21 -5.72 3.85
CA GLU A 117 -3.99 -6.00 5.27
C GLU A 117 -3.37 -7.39 5.44
N LYS A 118 -2.32 -7.47 6.26
CA LYS A 118 -1.60 -8.70 6.59
C LYS A 118 -1.03 -8.59 7.99
N ASP A 119 -1.36 -9.55 8.86
CA ASP A 119 -0.82 -9.68 10.21
C ASP A 119 -0.92 -8.40 11.07
N GLY A 120 -2.05 -7.67 10.95
CA GLY A 120 -2.29 -6.42 11.68
C GLY A 120 -1.51 -5.20 11.17
N SER A 121 -0.91 -5.32 9.98
CA SER A 121 -0.23 -4.26 9.24
C SER A 121 -0.77 -4.20 7.80
N PHE A 122 -0.36 -3.21 7.03
CA PHE A 122 -0.61 -3.18 5.58
C PHE A 122 0.67 -3.50 4.82
N GLN A 123 0.52 -4.18 3.69
CA GLN A 123 1.53 -4.38 2.66
C GLN A 123 1.13 -3.57 1.42
N LEU A 124 2.05 -2.80 0.86
CA LEU A 124 1.83 -2.16 -0.43
C LEU A 124 2.22 -3.08 -1.56
N ILE A 125 1.39 -3.07 -2.60
CA ILE A 125 1.50 -3.87 -3.80
C ILE A 125 1.64 -2.94 -4.99
N PHE A 126 2.80 -2.96 -5.63
CA PHE A 126 3.15 -2.17 -6.81
C PHE A 126 2.89 -3.00 -8.05
N SER A 127 1.66 -2.97 -8.57
CA SER A 127 1.21 -3.77 -9.72
C SER A 127 1.55 -5.27 -9.59
N GLY A 128 1.16 -5.85 -8.45
CA GLY A 128 1.34 -7.27 -8.15
C GLY A 128 2.62 -7.64 -7.41
N ALA A 129 3.51 -6.67 -7.14
CA ALA A 129 4.80 -6.90 -6.52
C ALA A 129 4.96 -6.22 -5.16
N GLY A 130 5.62 -6.90 -4.22
CA GLY A 130 6.14 -6.31 -3.00
C GLY A 130 7.37 -5.45 -3.27
N LEU A 131 7.93 -4.85 -2.22
CA LEU A 131 9.12 -4.00 -2.33
C LEU A 131 10.34 -4.67 -1.69
N ILE A 132 11.50 -4.46 -2.30
CA ILE A 132 12.82 -4.83 -1.80
C ILE A 132 13.75 -3.63 -1.75
N VAL A 133 14.87 -3.79 -1.04
CA VAL A 133 15.96 -2.82 -1.00
C VAL A 133 17.24 -3.49 -1.48
N GLU A 134 17.85 -2.93 -2.52
CA GLU A 134 19.17 -3.32 -3.00
C GLU A 134 20.05 -2.07 -3.06
N ASP A 135 21.22 -2.13 -2.43
CA ASP A 135 22.17 -0.99 -2.35
C ASP A 135 21.52 0.34 -1.90
N GLY A 136 20.57 0.25 -0.96
CA GLY A 136 19.81 1.39 -0.42
C GLY A 136 18.76 1.98 -1.37
N GLN A 137 18.57 1.36 -2.54
CA GLN A 137 17.57 1.74 -3.53
C GLN A 137 16.36 0.81 -3.45
N VAL A 138 15.18 1.34 -3.73
CA VAL A 138 13.92 0.61 -3.63
C VAL A 138 13.51 0.07 -4.99
N PHE A 139 13.15 -1.21 -5.02
CA PHE A 139 12.63 -1.89 -6.20
C PHE A 139 11.35 -2.64 -5.87
N ALA A 140 10.52 -2.89 -6.89
CA ALA A 140 9.41 -3.81 -6.82
C ALA A 140 9.87 -5.19 -7.29
N ASP A 141 9.75 -6.19 -6.42
CA ASP A 141 10.18 -7.56 -6.71
C ASP A 141 9.07 -8.32 -7.46
N LEU A 142 9.26 -8.53 -8.76
CA LEU A 142 8.33 -9.28 -9.59
C LEU A 142 8.47 -10.81 -9.42
N SER A 143 9.51 -11.28 -8.72
CA SER A 143 9.71 -12.71 -8.44
C SER A 143 8.87 -13.20 -7.25
N GLY A 144 8.44 -12.29 -6.38
CA GLY A 144 7.42 -12.53 -5.35
C GLY A 144 7.95 -13.06 -4.03
N ASN A 145 9.21 -12.78 -3.70
CA ASN A 145 9.85 -13.32 -2.49
C ASN A 145 9.75 -12.39 -1.27
N ASP A 146 9.43 -11.11 -1.46
CA ASP A 146 9.56 -10.11 -0.38
C ASP A 146 8.33 -9.22 -0.16
N GLU A 147 8.19 -8.76 1.07
CA GLU A 147 7.02 -8.05 1.57
C GLU A 147 7.37 -6.69 2.19
N SER A 148 6.62 -5.66 1.80
CA SER A 148 6.71 -4.33 2.40
C SER A 148 5.85 -4.24 3.67
N LYS A 149 6.30 -3.49 4.68
CA LYS A 149 5.52 -3.22 5.89
C LYS A 149 5.16 -1.74 5.98
N LEU A 150 3.88 -1.45 6.18
CA LEU A 150 3.42 -0.10 6.49
C LEU A 150 3.45 0.17 7.99
N VAL A 151 3.86 1.39 8.34
CA VAL A 151 3.80 1.90 9.71
C VAL A 151 2.88 3.11 9.71
N ALA A 152 1.70 2.93 10.31
CA ALA A 152 0.76 4.02 10.52
C ALA A 152 1.42 5.12 11.38
N LYS A 153 1.18 6.38 11.03
CA LYS A 153 1.56 7.50 11.87
C LYS A 153 0.31 7.96 12.62
N ASN A 154 0.39 7.95 13.95
CA ASN A 154 -0.56 8.60 14.84
C ASN A 154 -0.20 10.07 15.00
#